data_AF-A0A3M1LNI1-F1
#
_entry.id   AF-A0A3M1LNI1-F1
#
_cell.length_a   1.000
_cell.length_b   1.000
_cell.length_c   1.000
_cell.angle_alpha   90.00
_cell.angle_beta   90.00
_cell.angle_gamma   90.00
#
_symmetry.space_group_name_H-M   'P 1'
#
loop_
_entity.id
_entity.type
_entity.pdbx_description
1 polymer ?
#
loop_
_entity_poly.entity_id
_entity_poly.type
_entity_poly.pdbx_seq_one_letter_code
_entity_poly.pdbx_strand_id
1 'polypeptide(L)'
;FGVEPGDSVQVGNQTFEVLGQLDAAPGRAGIAGSIAPVVLIPKRFLEATGLIQPGSRVFYQYYFQFPEDAEVDLLAAEWLKPALRDGPFDYETVASRQEDISEAFSNLTTFLNLVAFIALLLGCIGVASSVHIYLKEKHHTIAVLRCLGMRSRQALQIYLVQVLVLGLGGSALGVVLGSLLQFSLPYVLGDFLPLQQVSTDLSWAAAGAGLLTGLLVTVLFALLPLVKVRRVPPLKTLRASFEGEAEGKDPLRWVVIGLIVVFVCSFTVVRTGELRALSFPVALGVAFALLAGVARLLTWSLRRFFPRHWSYLWRQSIANLYRPNNQTLLLLVTIGLGTLLIATLFFVQDLLLKQVEFAGAGNQPNMIVFDIQTPQREAVASLAREHELPLLQQVPIVTMRLEAIDGKTKQEARADSTRRISRWVFDREYRVTYRDTLIESEKIIEGTWHGEVGPDGTIYVSIAENIADNMQVKPGSRLTWNVQGARLETVVGSIRKVDFNRVQTNFFVVFPKGVLEQAPQFHVIVSRAASEAQSAAFQRAAVQAFPNVSV
;
A
#
# COMPACT_ATOMS: atom_id res chain seq x y z
N PHE A 1 -20.53 -17.00 -17.97
CA PHE A 1 -21.82 -17.24 -18.65
C PHE A 1 -21.72 -18.15 -19.87
N GLY A 2 -20.52 -18.49 -20.39
CA GLY A 2 -20.38 -19.51 -21.45
C GLY A 2 -21.15 -19.19 -22.73
N VAL A 3 -21.40 -17.90 -22.98
CA VAL A 3 -22.16 -17.40 -24.12
C VAL A 3 -21.20 -17.27 -25.29
N GLU A 4 -21.55 -17.86 -26.42
CA GLU A 4 -20.74 -17.84 -27.64
C GLU A 4 -21.34 -16.90 -28.71
N PRO A 5 -20.53 -16.42 -29.67
CA PRO A 5 -21.07 -15.68 -30.81
C PRO A 5 -22.14 -16.51 -31.55
N GLY A 6 -23.30 -15.89 -31.79
CA GLY A 6 -24.49 -16.55 -32.36
C GLY A 6 -25.56 -16.94 -31.33
N ASP A 7 -25.23 -16.94 -30.03
CA ASP A 7 -26.24 -17.08 -28.98
C ASP A 7 -27.12 -15.83 -28.88
N SER A 8 -28.28 -15.96 -28.22
CA SER A 8 -29.17 -14.84 -27.93
C SER A 8 -29.21 -14.51 -26.45
N VAL A 9 -29.08 -13.22 -26.10
CA VAL A 9 -29.19 -12.71 -24.74
C VAL A 9 -30.32 -11.71 -24.66
N GLN A 10 -31.20 -11.88 -23.67
CA GLN A 10 -32.25 -10.91 -23.37
C GLN A 10 -31.71 -9.79 -22.48
N VAL A 11 -31.89 -8.54 -22.91
CA VAL A 11 -31.52 -7.32 -22.19
C VAL A 11 -32.76 -6.45 -22.04
N GLY A 12 -33.31 -6.40 -20.82
CA GLY A 12 -34.61 -5.79 -20.56
C GLY A 12 -35.71 -6.52 -21.34
N ASN A 13 -36.48 -5.78 -22.13
CA ASN A 13 -37.58 -6.31 -22.92
C ASN A 13 -37.18 -6.78 -24.34
N GLN A 14 -35.90 -6.72 -24.69
CA GLN A 14 -35.41 -7.04 -26.04
C GLN A 14 -34.42 -8.19 -26.02
N THR A 15 -34.43 -9.00 -27.08
CA THR A 15 -33.47 -10.09 -27.28
C THR A 15 -32.47 -9.67 -28.35
N PHE A 16 -31.18 -9.79 -28.02
CA PHE A 16 -30.06 -9.46 -28.90
C PHE A 16 -29.27 -10.71 -29.23
N GLU A 17 -28.83 -10.82 -30.48
CA GLU A 17 -27.84 -11.82 -30.89
C GLU A 17 -26.43 -11.35 -30.46
N VAL A 18 -25.64 -12.28 -29.96
CA VAL A 18 -24.26 -12.04 -29.52
C VAL A 18 -23.36 -12.06 -30.73
N LEU A 19 -22.89 -10.87 -31.14
CA LEU A 19 -22.02 -10.74 -32.32
C LEU A 19 -20.55 -11.11 -32.04
N GLY A 20 -20.11 -11.01 -30.80
CA GLY A 20 -18.72 -11.23 -30.44
C GLY A 20 -18.40 -10.87 -28.99
N GLN A 21 -17.19 -11.21 -28.58
CA GLN A 21 -16.62 -10.86 -27.28
C GLN A 21 -15.65 -9.69 -27.44
N LEU A 22 -15.64 -8.78 -26.46
CA LEU A 22 -14.69 -7.68 -26.39
C LEU A 22 -13.53 -8.07 -25.48
N ASP A 23 -12.30 -8.05 -25.99
CA ASP A 23 -11.10 -8.39 -25.21
C ASP A 23 -10.72 -7.28 -24.23
N ALA A 24 -10.96 -6.00 -24.59
CA ALA A 24 -10.66 -4.85 -23.75
C ALA A 24 -11.63 -3.67 -24.00
N ALA A 25 -12.03 -2.98 -22.93
CA ALA A 25 -12.85 -1.77 -22.98
C ALA A 25 -12.11 -0.56 -22.37
N PRO A 26 -12.24 0.65 -22.96
CA PRO A 26 -11.69 1.87 -22.38
C PRO A 26 -12.17 2.10 -20.93
N GLY A 27 -11.25 2.40 -20.02
CA GLY A 27 -11.55 2.63 -18.60
C GLY A 27 -11.78 1.37 -17.77
N ARG A 28 -11.61 0.17 -18.36
CA ARG A 28 -11.78 -1.11 -17.66
C ARG A 28 -10.54 -1.98 -17.81
N ALA A 29 -9.59 -1.78 -16.91
CA ALA A 29 -8.45 -2.66 -16.72
C ALA A 29 -8.61 -3.49 -15.43
N GLY A 30 -8.18 -4.74 -15.47
CA GLY A 30 -8.03 -5.60 -14.30
C GLY A 30 -9.32 -6.21 -13.73
N ILE A 31 -9.25 -6.57 -12.44
CA ILE A 31 -10.24 -7.34 -11.68
C ILE A 31 -11.61 -6.63 -11.60
N ALA A 32 -11.67 -5.31 -11.76
CA ALA A 32 -12.93 -4.56 -11.76
C ALA A 32 -13.86 -4.93 -12.93
N GLY A 33 -13.31 -5.43 -14.05
CA GLY A 33 -14.11 -5.88 -15.20
C GLY A 33 -14.84 -7.22 -14.97
N SER A 34 -14.42 -8.02 -13.99
CA SER A 34 -15.03 -9.33 -13.71
C SER A 34 -16.19 -9.28 -12.72
N ILE A 35 -16.37 -8.15 -12.01
CA ILE A 35 -17.37 -8.01 -10.95
C ILE A 35 -18.80 -7.82 -11.52
N ALA A 36 -18.93 -7.36 -12.77
CA ALA A 36 -20.21 -7.33 -13.48
C ALA A 36 -20.00 -7.54 -15.00
N PRO A 37 -20.53 -8.62 -15.60
CA PRO A 37 -20.48 -8.81 -17.04
C PRO A 37 -21.27 -7.69 -17.72
N VAL A 38 -20.69 -7.06 -18.73
CA VAL A 38 -21.32 -5.94 -19.42
C VAL A 38 -21.62 -6.30 -20.85
N VAL A 39 -22.84 -5.98 -21.26
CA VAL A 39 -23.31 -6.12 -22.63
C VAL A 39 -23.28 -4.74 -23.26
N LEU A 40 -22.64 -4.61 -24.42
CA LEU A 40 -22.67 -3.40 -25.23
C LEU A 40 -23.76 -3.54 -26.29
N ILE A 41 -24.77 -2.67 -26.23
CA ILE A 41 -25.83 -2.59 -27.22
C ILE A 41 -25.75 -1.26 -27.97
N PRO A 42 -26.13 -1.20 -29.27
CA PRO A 42 -26.23 0.06 -29.98
C PRO A 42 -27.25 0.99 -29.30
N LYS A 43 -26.86 2.25 -29.07
CA LYS A 43 -27.69 3.27 -28.37
C LYS A 43 -29.12 3.39 -28.90
N ARG A 44 -29.32 3.20 -30.21
CA ARG A 44 -30.64 3.26 -30.86
C ARG A 44 -31.68 2.28 -30.30
N PHE A 45 -31.24 1.18 -29.69
CA PHE A 45 -32.15 0.18 -29.10
C PHE A 45 -32.41 0.40 -27.61
N LEU A 46 -31.77 1.39 -26.98
CA LEU A 46 -31.84 1.63 -25.54
C LEU A 46 -33.28 1.86 -25.07
N GLU A 47 -34.05 2.71 -25.76
CA GLU A 47 -35.47 2.94 -25.42
C GLU A 47 -36.30 1.65 -25.49
N ALA A 48 -36.06 0.82 -26.52
CA ALA A 48 -36.77 -0.44 -26.73
C ALA A 48 -36.51 -1.47 -25.61
N THR A 49 -35.38 -1.39 -24.90
CA THR A 49 -35.10 -2.28 -23.76
C THR A 49 -36.01 -2.04 -22.56
N GLY A 50 -36.60 -0.85 -22.41
CA GLY A 50 -37.43 -0.51 -21.24
C GLY A 50 -36.65 -0.44 -19.91
N LEU A 51 -35.31 -0.45 -19.96
CA LEU A 51 -34.45 -0.41 -18.77
C LEU A 51 -34.34 0.98 -18.13
N ILE A 52 -34.60 2.04 -18.90
CA ILE A 52 -34.65 3.41 -18.38
C ILE A 52 -36.06 3.69 -17.90
N GLN A 53 -36.23 3.74 -16.58
CA GLN A 53 -37.49 4.04 -15.91
C GLN A 53 -37.31 5.22 -14.96
N PRO A 54 -38.39 5.87 -14.52
CA PRO A 54 -38.31 6.85 -13.43
C PRO A 54 -37.63 6.24 -12.20
N GLY A 55 -36.52 6.86 -11.75
CA GLY A 55 -35.69 6.35 -10.66
C GLY A 55 -34.43 5.59 -11.10
N SER A 56 -34.33 5.18 -12.38
CA SER A 56 -33.11 4.57 -12.92
C SER A 56 -31.93 5.55 -12.88
N ARG A 57 -30.78 5.09 -12.41
CA ARG A 57 -29.55 5.88 -12.43
C ARG A 57 -28.78 5.64 -13.72
N VAL A 58 -28.86 6.59 -14.64
CA VAL A 58 -28.18 6.52 -15.94
C VAL A 58 -26.90 7.36 -15.87
N PHE A 59 -25.77 6.73 -16.19
CA PHE A 59 -24.48 7.42 -16.32
C PHE A 59 -24.16 7.62 -17.80
N TYR A 60 -23.80 8.85 -18.17
CA TYR A 60 -23.36 9.17 -19.51
C TYR A 60 -21.84 9.36 -19.48
N GLN A 61 -21.13 8.52 -20.22
CA GLN A 61 -19.68 8.58 -20.36
C GLN A 61 -19.34 9.03 -21.78
N TYR A 62 -18.48 10.05 -21.89
CA TYR A 62 -17.98 10.57 -23.15
C TYR A 62 -16.48 10.34 -23.19
N TYR A 63 -16.02 9.64 -24.23
CA TYR A 63 -14.61 9.34 -24.43
C TYR A 63 -14.05 10.29 -25.48
N PHE A 64 -12.90 10.90 -25.17
CA PHE A 64 -12.17 11.79 -26.06
C PHE A 64 -10.78 11.22 -26.30
N GLN A 65 -10.36 11.15 -27.56
CA GLN A 65 -9.03 10.73 -27.94
C GLN A 65 -8.19 11.97 -28.29
N PHE A 66 -7.05 12.12 -27.63
CA PHE A 66 -6.09 13.18 -27.89
C PHE A 66 -4.87 12.63 -28.66
N PRO A 67 -4.11 13.49 -29.36
CA PRO A 67 -2.79 13.16 -29.89
C PRO A 67 -1.85 12.67 -28.76
N GLU A 68 -0.89 11.78 -29.08
CA GLU A 68 0.01 11.18 -28.09
C GLU A 68 0.92 12.20 -27.37
N ASP A 69 1.16 13.36 -27.97
CA ASP A 69 2.00 14.45 -27.46
C ASP A 69 1.22 15.49 -26.64
N ALA A 70 -0.09 15.33 -26.48
CA ALA A 70 -0.90 16.28 -25.72
C ALA A 70 -0.72 16.12 -24.20
N GLU A 71 -0.44 17.22 -23.49
CA GLU A 71 -0.45 17.28 -22.03
C GLU A 71 -1.90 17.38 -21.51
N VAL A 72 -2.63 16.27 -21.60
CA VAL A 72 -4.08 16.18 -21.30
C VAL A 72 -4.41 16.65 -19.88
N ASP A 73 -3.54 16.39 -18.89
CA ASP A 73 -3.79 16.79 -17.50
C ASP A 73 -3.75 18.31 -17.31
N LEU A 74 -2.84 19.00 -18.00
CA LEU A 74 -2.78 20.47 -17.96
C LEU A 74 -4.00 21.08 -18.65
N LEU A 75 -4.37 20.54 -19.81
CA LEU A 75 -5.57 20.96 -20.54
C LEU A 75 -6.84 20.75 -19.70
N ALA A 76 -6.94 19.61 -19.01
CA ALA A 76 -8.07 19.31 -18.14
C ALA A 76 -8.10 20.24 -16.91
N ALA A 77 -6.94 20.51 -16.30
CA ALA A 77 -6.85 21.40 -15.15
C ALA A 77 -7.19 22.86 -15.50
N GLU A 78 -6.80 23.35 -16.68
CA GLU A 78 -7.02 24.73 -17.10
C GLU A 78 -8.43 24.97 -17.67
N TRP A 79 -8.93 24.06 -18.51
CA TRP A 79 -10.17 24.29 -19.27
C TRP A 79 -11.37 23.53 -18.72
N LEU A 80 -11.20 22.24 -18.39
CA LEU A 80 -12.30 21.44 -17.86
C LEU A 80 -12.61 21.82 -16.41
N LYS A 81 -11.61 21.92 -15.54
CA LYS A 81 -11.85 22.12 -14.11
C LYS A 81 -12.66 23.39 -13.77
N PRO A 82 -12.44 24.56 -14.41
CA PRO A 82 -13.28 25.73 -14.18
C PRO A 82 -14.69 25.60 -14.78
N ALA A 83 -14.80 25.00 -15.97
CA ALA A 83 -16.08 24.83 -16.67
C ALA A 83 -17.00 23.79 -16.00
N LEU A 84 -16.40 22.75 -15.40
CA LEU A 84 -17.13 21.68 -14.69
C LEU A 84 -17.42 22.04 -13.23
N ARG A 85 -16.85 23.14 -12.72
CA ARG A 85 -16.93 23.52 -11.30
C ARG A 85 -18.35 23.77 -10.78
N ASP A 86 -19.27 24.12 -11.69
CA ASP A 86 -20.67 24.41 -11.39
C ASP A 86 -21.66 23.39 -12.00
N GLY A 87 -21.16 22.33 -12.67
CA GLY A 87 -21.97 21.29 -13.31
C GLY A 87 -21.87 19.92 -12.60
N PRO A 88 -22.80 18.98 -12.87
CA PRO A 88 -22.79 17.62 -12.30
C PRO A 88 -21.79 16.68 -13.00
N PHE A 89 -20.77 17.23 -13.64
CA PHE A 89 -19.86 16.49 -14.51
C PHE A 89 -18.55 16.21 -13.78
N ASP A 90 -18.04 15.00 -13.98
CA ASP A 90 -16.72 14.59 -13.52
C ASP A 90 -15.84 14.29 -14.73
N TYR A 91 -14.53 14.35 -14.55
CA TYR A 91 -13.56 13.98 -15.58
C TYR A 91 -12.48 13.10 -15.00
N GLU A 92 -12.00 12.16 -15.82
CA GLU A 92 -10.94 11.23 -15.48
C GLU A 92 -10.00 11.17 -16.68
N THR A 93 -8.69 11.27 -16.43
CA THR A 93 -7.65 11.16 -17.46
C THR A 93 -7.00 9.77 -17.40
N VAL A 94 -6.31 9.38 -18.46
CA VAL A 94 -5.56 8.10 -18.47
C VAL A 94 -4.47 8.11 -17.38
N ALA A 95 -3.80 9.25 -17.21
CA ALA A 95 -2.79 9.43 -16.18
C ALA A 95 -3.38 9.34 -14.76
N SER A 96 -4.48 10.03 -14.48
CA SER A 96 -5.14 9.96 -13.16
C SER A 96 -5.62 8.54 -12.85
N ARG A 97 -6.20 7.85 -13.85
CA ARG A 97 -6.62 6.44 -13.70
C ARG A 97 -5.46 5.51 -13.41
N GLN A 98 -4.33 5.71 -14.11
CA GLN A 98 -3.12 4.94 -13.88
C GLN A 98 -2.56 5.19 -12.49
N GLU A 99 -2.65 6.42 -11.97
CA GLU A 99 -2.24 6.77 -10.61
C GLU A 99 -3.13 6.07 -9.56
N ASP A 100 -4.47 6.08 -9.73
CA ASP A 100 -5.41 5.38 -8.83
C ASP A 100 -5.16 3.86 -8.80
N ILE A 101 -4.92 3.25 -9.97
CA ILE A 101 -4.55 1.83 -10.05
C ILE A 101 -3.18 1.60 -9.40
N SER A 102 -2.23 2.51 -9.61
CA SER A 102 -0.90 2.43 -8.99
C SER A 102 -0.98 2.56 -7.47
N GLU A 103 -1.93 3.33 -6.93
CA GLU A 103 -2.20 3.42 -5.49
C GLU A 103 -2.68 2.07 -4.93
N ALA A 104 -3.56 1.36 -5.66
CA ALA A 104 -3.99 0.01 -5.28
C ALA A 104 -2.82 -0.99 -5.23
N PHE A 105 -1.83 -0.83 -6.12
CA PHE A 105 -0.58 -1.61 -6.11
C PHE A 105 0.55 -0.95 -5.29
N SER A 106 0.31 0.19 -4.64
CA SER A 106 1.36 0.94 -3.94
C SER A 106 1.94 0.13 -2.79
N ASN A 107 1.11 -0.62 -2.07
CA ASN A 107 1.57 -1.51 -1.00
C ASN A 107 2.48 -2.62 -1.53
N LEU A 108 2.12 -3.23 -2.67
CA LEU A 108 2.94 -4.27 -3.31
C LEU A 108 4.25 -3.69 -3.83
N THR A 109 4.18 -2.54 -4.51
CA THR A 109 5.35 -1.83 -5.04
C THR A 109 6.29 -1.41 -3.91
N THR A 110 5.75 -0.88 -2.82
CA THR A 110 6.50 -0.50 -1.62
C THR A 110 7.14 -1.72 -0.97
N PHE A 111 6.43 -2.85 -0.87
CA PHE A 111 6.98 -4.11 -0.38
C PHE A 111 8.12 -4.63 -1.26
N LEU A 112 7.95 -4.66 -2.58
CA LEU A 112 8.99 -5.09 -3.53
C LEU A 112 10.21 -4.15 -3.50
N ASN A 113 9.99 -2.84 -3.35
CA ASN A 113 11.06 -1.87 -3.16
C ASN A 113 11.82 -2.11 -1.83
N LEU A 114 11.09 -2.43 -0.76
CA LEU A 114 11.69 -2.81 0.52
C LEU A 114 12.52 -4.10 0.40
N VAL A 115 12.00 -5.13 -0.31
CA VAL A 115 12.73 -6.38 -0.62
C VAL A 115 14.02 -6.06 -1.36
N ALA A 116 13.93 -5.28 -2.44
CA ALA A 116 15.09 -4.90 -3.25
C ALA A 116 16.12 -4.12 -2.42
N PHE A 117 15.66 -3.23 -1.54
CA PHE A 117 16.54 -2.45 -0.66
C PHE A 117 17.23 -3.32 0.39
N ILE A 118 16.51 -4.25 1.00
CA ILE A 118 17.05 -5.23 1.94
C ILE A 118 18.11 -6.11 1.26
N ALA A 119 17.81 -6.62 0.05
CA ALA A 119 18.74 -7.42 -0.74
C ALA A 119 20.01 -6.63 -1.08
N LEU A 120 19.86 -5.35 -1.47
CA LEU A 120 20.98 -4.45 -1.72
C LEU A 120 21.85 -4.29 -0.47
N LEU A 121 21.25 -3.96 0.68
CA LEU A 121 21.98 -3.79 1.95
C LEU A 121 22.70 -5.07 2.39
N LEU A 122 22.08 -6.23 2.24
CA LEU A 122 22.72 -7.51 2.51
C LEU A 122 23.93 -7.73 1.59
N GLY A 123 23.80 -7.39 0.31
CA GLY A 123 24.91 -7.35 -0.64
C GLY A 123 26.04 -6.41 -0.22
N CYS A 124 25.70 -5.19 0.24
CA CYS A 124 26.67 -4.21 0.74
C CYS A 124 27.50 -4.76 1.91
N ILE A 125 26.84 -5.41 2.87
CA ILE A 125 27.50 -6.03 4.02
C ILE A 125 28.42 -7.16 3.55
N GLY A 126 27.96 -7.99 2.61
CA GLY A 126 28.75 -9.05 1.99
C GLY A 126 30.01 -8.54 1.30
N VAL A 127 29.90 -7.48 0.50
CA VAL A 127 31.04 -6.81 -0.16
C VAL A 127 32.00 -6.24 0.88
N ALA A 128 31.51 -5.48 1.86
CA ALA A 128 32.34 -4.88 2.89
C ALA A 128 33.12 -5.93 3.69
N SER A 129 32.47 -7.05 4.05
CA SER A 129 33.09 -8.16 4.77
C SER A 129 34.12 -8.88 3.90
N SER A 130 33.78 -9.21 2.65
CA SER A 130 34.67 -9.92 1.73
C SER A 130 35.94 -9.11 1.43
N VAL A 131 35.78 -7.81 1.15
CA VAL A 131 36.91 -6.90 0.94
C VAL A 131 37.75 -6.76 2.21
N HIS A 132 37.12 -6.70 3.39
CA HIS A 132 37.85 -6.65 4.66
C HIS A 132 38.71 -7.90 4.87
N ILE A 133 38.17 -9.09 4.60
CA ILE A 133 38.89 -10.37 4.71
C ILE A 133 40.04 -10.42 3.71
N TYR A 134 39.77 -10.13 2.44
CA TYR A 134 40.78 -10.10 1.38
C TYR A 134 41.94 -9.15 1.72
N LEU A 135 41.65 -7.94 2.20
CA LEU A 135 42.69 -6.99 2.61
C LEU A 135 43.48 -7.50 3.83
N LYS A 136 42.82 -8.15 4.79
CA LYS A 136 43.49 -8.72 5.97
C LYS A 136 44.52 -9.77 5.56
N GLU A 137 44.21 -10.62 4.59
CA GLU A 137 45.15 -11.60 4.03
C GLU A 137 46.32 -10.92 3.29
N LYS A 138 46.05 -9.83 2.57
CA LYS A 138 47.07 -9.07 1.83
C LYS A 138 47.88 -8.10 2.67
N HIS A 139 47.56 -7.90 3.95
CA HIS A 139 48.28 -6.97 4.83
C HIS A 139 49.80 -7.23 4.89
N HIS A 140 50.24 -8.49 4.89
CA HIS A 140 51.67 -8.82 4.86
C HIS A 140 52.33 -8.40 3.55
N THR A 141 51.67 -8.69 2.41
CA THR A 141 52.15 -8.30 1.07
C THR A 141 52.27 -6.78 0.94
N ILE A 142 51.26 -6.06 1.43
CA ILE A 142 51.25 -4.59 1.45
C ILE A 142 52.42 -4.06 2.26
N ALA A 143 52.70 -4.65 3.42
CA ALA A 143 53.80 -4.22 4.28
C ALA A 143 55.17 -4.44 3.61
N VAL A 144 55.38 -5.57 2.90
CA VAL A 144 56.60 -5.83 2.12
C VAL A 144 56.78 -4.79 1.01
N LEU A 145 55.73 -4.53 0.21
CA LEU A 145 55.77 -3.53 -0.85
C LEU A 145 56.05 -2.12 -0.31
N ARG A 146 55.55 -1.80 0.89
CA ARG A 146 55.87 -0.53 1.57
C ARG A 146 57.33 -0.45 2.00
N CYS A 147 57.95 -1.55 2.42
CA CYS A 147 59.39 -1.61 2.68
C CYS A 147 60.22 -1.38 1.40
N LEU A 148 59.70 -1.77 0.24
CA LEU A 148 60.33 -1.54 -1.08
C LEU A 148 60.06 -0.11 -1.64
N GLY A 149 59.41 0.77 -0.89
CA GLY A 149 59.18 2.18 -1.29
C GLY A 149 57.78 2.52 -1.79
N MET A 150 56.82 1.59 -1.76
CA MET A 150 55.43 1.87 -2.15
C MET A 150 54.77 2.92 -1.23
N ARG A 151 54.18 3.96 -1.83
CA ARG A 151 53.44 5.01 -1.10
C ARG A 151 52.07 4.49 -0.65
N SER A 152 51.56 4.97 0.50
CA SER A 152 50.23 4.58 1.02
C SER A 152 49.07 4.86 0.06
N ARG A 153 49.17 5.90 -0.79
CA ARG A 153 48.15 6.22 -1.80
C ARG A 153 48.19 5.24 -2.98
N GLN A 154 49.37 4.76 -3.36
CA GLN A 154 49.52 3.76 -4.42
C GLN A 154 48.90 2.43 -3.99
N ALA A 155 49.13 2.01 -2.74
CA ALA A 155 48.48 0.83 -2.19
C ALA A 155 46.94 0.94 -2.25
N LEU A 156 46.39 2.07 -1.80
CA LEU A 156 44.95 2.33 -1.87
C LEU A 156 44.43 2.26 -3.33
N GLN A 157 45.11 2.92 -4.27
CA GLN A 157 44.72 2.94 -5.68
C GLN A 157 44.70 1.56 -6.32
N ILE A 158 45.71 0.72 -6.05
CA ILE A 158 45.78 -0.64 -6.59
C ILE A 158 44.54 -1.45 -6.17
N TYR A 159 44.22 -1.46 -4.88
CA TYR A 159 43.05 -2.19 -4.39
C TYR A 159 41.73 -1.54 -4.79
N LEU A 160 41.69 -0.21 -4.93
CA LEU A 160 40.49 0.49 -5.41
C LEU A 160 40.19 0.13 -6.86
N VAL A 161 41.21 0.06 -7.72
CA VAL A 161 41.06 -0.38 -9.11
C VAL A 161 40.59 -1.84 -9.17
N GLN A 162 41.13 -2.74 -8.33
CA GLN A 162 40.64 -4.13 -8.25
C GLN A 162 39.15 -4.19 -7.88
N VAL A 163 38.73 -3.44 -6.86
CA VAL A 163 37.32 -3.34 -6.45
C VAL A 163 36.47 -2.75 -7.57
N LEU A 164 36.96 -1.73 -8.29
CA LEU A 164 36.22 -1.10 -9.39
C LEU A 164 35.99 -2.09 -10.54
N VAL A 165 37.02 -2.85 -10.93
CA VAL A 165 36.91 -3.86 -12.00
C VAL A 165 35.95 -4.98 -11.60
N LEU A 166 36.08 -5.50 -10.37
CA LEU A 166 35.17 -6.53 -9.85
C LEU A 166 33.73 -6.01 -9.71
N GLY A 167 33.56 -4.76 -9.27
CA GLY A 167 32.26 -4.10 -9.15
C GLY A 167 31.59 -3.85 -10.48
N LEU A 168 32.35 -3.42 -11.50
CA LEU A 168 31.86 -3.30 -12.88
C LEU A 168 31.42 -4.65 -13.44
N GLY A 169 32.27 -5.68 -13.30
CA GLY A 169 31.94 -7.04 -13.75
C GLY A 169 30.71 -7.61 -13.05
N GLY A 170 30.63 -7.46 -11.73
CA GLY A 170 29.48 -7.90 -10.93
C GLY A 170 28.19 -7.15 -11.28
N SER A 171 28.27 -5.84 -11.51
CA SER A 171 27.11 -5.02 -11.88
C SER A 171 26.63 -5.34 -13.30
N ALA A 172 27.54 -5.56 -14.25
CA ALA A 172 27.21 -6.00 -15.61
C ALA A 172 26.52 -7.37 -15.60
N LEU A 173 27.06 -8.34 -14.86
CA LEU A 173 26.43 -9.65 -14.67
C LEU A 173 25.05 -9.52 -14.01
N GLY A 174 24.91 -8.64 -13.01
CA GLY A 174 23.64 -8.36 -12.34
C GLY A 174 22.58 -7.80 -13.30
N VAL A 175 22.95 -6.87 -14.19
CA VAL A 175 22.06 -6.33 -15.22
C VAL A 175 21.65 -7.42 -16.21
N VAL A 176 22.58 -8.27 -16.65
CA VAL A 176 22.28 -9.39 -17.56
C VAL A 176 21.31 -10.37 -16.91
N LEU A 177 21.59 -10.80 -15.67
CA LEU A 177 20.72 -11.72 -14.93
C LEU A 177 19.35 -11.10 -14.64
N GLY A 178 19.29 -9.82 -14.26
CA GLY A 178 18.04 -9.10 -14.05
C GLY A 178 17.20 -8.98 -15.32
N SER A 179 17.85 -8.71 -16.46
CA SER A 179 17.19 -8.65 -17.77
C SER A 179 16.63 -10.02 -18.18
N LEU A 180 17.41 -11.10 -17.99
CA LEU A 180 16.96 -12.47 -18.25
C LEU A 180 15.75 -12.84 -17.39
N LEU A 181 15.76 -12.44 -16.12
CA LEU A 181 14.63 -12.66 -15.21
C LEU A 181 13.38 -11.89 -15.68
N GLN A 182 13.54 -10.64 -16.09
CA GLN A 182 12.46 -9.82 -16.65
C GLN A 182 11.81 -10.48 -17.87
N PHE A 183 12.60 -11.06 -18.79
CA PHE A 183 12.06 -11.79 -19.94
C PHE A 183 11.34 -13.09 -19.56
N SER A 184 11.76 -13.74 -18.48
CA SER A 184 11.16 -15.02 -18.03
C SER A 184 9.85 -14.86 -17.25
N LEU A 185 9.65 -13.71 -16.59
CA LEU A 185 8.50 -13.45 -15.71
C LEU A 185 7.13 -13.63 -16.39
N PRO A 186 6.88 -13.11 -17.61
CA PRO A 186 5.59 -13.29 -18.29
C PRO A 186 5.25 -14.75 -18.60
N TYR A 187 6.25 -15.59 -18.88
CA TYR A 187 6.03 -17.02 -19.17
C TYR A 187 5.62 -17.81 -17.92
N VAL A 188 6.10 -17.40 -16.74
CA VAL A 188 5.82 -18.10 -15.48
C VAL A 188 4.53 -17.60 -14.84
N LEU A 189 4.20 -16.31 -15.02
CA LEU A 189 3.07 -15.64 -14.37
C LEU A 189 1.86 -15.41 -15.30
N GLY A 190 1.97 -15.73 -16.59
CA GLY A 190 0.93 -15.46 -17.59
C GLY A 190 -0.41 -16.14 -17.31
N ASP A 191 -0.41 -17.26 -16.58
CA ASP A 191 -1.64 -17.97 -16.19
C ASP A 191 -2.35 -17.34 -14.98
N PHE A 192 -1.64 -16.52 -14.18
CA PHE A 192 -2.16 -15.91 -12.95
C PHE A 192 -2.51 -14.43 -13.10
N LEU A 193 -1.89 -13.74 -14.06
CA LEU A 193 -2.12 -12.33 -14.31
C LEU A 193 -2.42 -12.14 -15.81
N PRO A 194 -3.47 -11.40 -16.19
CA PRO A 194 -3.76 -11.07 -17.58
C PRO A 194 -2.72 -10.06 -18.12
N LEU A 195 -1.47 -10.51 -18.27
CA LEU A 195 -0.29 -9.74 -18.70
C LEU A 195 0.00 -9.92 -20.18
N GLN A 196 -0.99 -10.33 -20.98
CA GLN A 196 -0.84 -10.66 -22.40
C GLN A 196 -0.32 -9.48 -23.25
N GLN A 197 -0.22 -8.28 -22.68
CA GLN A 197 0.21 -7.04 -23.34
C GLN A 197 1.34 -6.30 -22.60
N VAL A 198 2.06 -6.93 -21.66
CA VAL A 198 3.24 -6.29 -21.07
C VAL A 198 4.39 -6.29 -22.08
N SER A 199 4.69 -5.12 -22.63
CA SER A 199 5.87 -4.90 -23.45
C SER A 199 7.14 -5.21 -22.63
N THR A 200 7.89 -6.23 -23.04
CA THR A 200 9.19 -6.60 -22.44
C THR A 200 10.32 -5.77 -23.05
N ASP A 201 10.10 -4.46 -23.18
CA ASP A 201 11.09 -3.57 -23.76
C ASP A 201 12.25 -3.37 -22.79
N LEU A 202 13.46 -3.55 -23.30
CA LEU A 202 14.67 -3.38 -22.51
C LEU A 202 14.96 -1.88 -22.38
N SER A 203 14.70 -1.32 -21.20
CA SER A 203 15.06 0.07 -20.90
C SER A 203 16.56 0.20 -20.68
N TRP A 204 17.27 0.77 -21.66
CA TRP A 204 18.69 1.10 -21.55
C TRP A 204 18.98 2.05 -20.38
N ALA A 205 18.04 2.94 -20.05
CA ALA A 205 18.13 3.81 -18.89
C ALA A 205 18.13 3.02 -17.58
N ALA A 206 17.26 2.01 -17.44
CA ALA A 206 17.22 1.15 -16.26
C ALA A 206 18.49 0.30 -16.12
N ALA A 207 19.01 -0.25 -17.23
CA ALA A 207 20.27 -0.98 -17.28
C ALA A 207 21.45 -0.09 -16.84
N GLY A 208 21.53 1.13 -17.36
CA GLY A 208 22.55 2.12 -16.98
C GLY A 208 22.46 2.52 -15.51
N ALA A 209 21.25 2.79 -15.01
CA ALA A 209 21.01 3.09 -13.60
C ALA A 209 21.39 1.92 -12.68
N GLY A 210 21.08 0.68 -13.06
CA GLY A 210 21.47 -0.53 -12.33
C GLY A 210 22.99 -0.70 -12.26
N LEU A 211 23.68 -0.52 -13.39
CA LEU A 211 25.13 -0.62 -13.46
C LEU A 211 25.84 0.45 -12.62
N LEU A 212 25.38 1.70 -12.70
CA LEU A 212 25.90 2.80 -11.89
C LEU A 212 25.64 2.59 -10.39
N THR A 213 24.43 2.15 -10.03
CA THR A 213 24.06 1.90 -8.63
C THR A 213 24.91 0.77 -8.05
N GLY A 214 25.05 -0.35 -8.76
CA GLY A 214 25.86 -1.49 -8.32
C GLY A 214 27.34 -1.12 -8.14
N LEU A 215 27.90 -0.36 -9.09
CA LEU A 215 29.26 0.13 -9.02
C LEU A 215 29.47 1.06 -7.82
N LEU A 216 28.59 2.06 -7.68
CA LEU A 216 28.66 3.06 -6.61
C LEU A 216 28.60 2.38 -5.24
N VAL A 217 27.65 1.46 -5.06
CA VAL A 217 27.48 0.69 -3.83
C VAL A 217 28.72 -0.14 -3.52
N THR A 218 29.24 -0.87 -4.51
CA THR A 218 30.44 -1.70 -4.34
C THR A 218 31.64 -0.86 -3.88
N VAL A 219 31.89 0.26 -4.57
CA VAL A 219 32.99 1.17 -4.24
C VAL A 219 32.80 1.77 -2.86
N LEU A 220 31.61 2.27 -2.55
CA LEU A 220 31.32 2.99 -1.31
C LEU A 220 31.50 2.11 -0.06
N PHE A 221 31.00 0.87 -0.11
CA PHE A 221 31.11 -0.07 1.01
C PHE A 221 32.49 -0.75 1.10
N ALA A 222 33.19 -0.93 -0.02
CA ALA A 222 34.58 -1.39 -0.04
C ALA A 222 35.57 -0.31 0.44
N LEU A 223 35.23 0.97 0.29
CA LEU A 223 36.11 2.07 0.67
C LEU A 223 36.42 2.06 2.19
N LEU A 224 35.47 1.64 3.02
CA LEU A 224 35.62 1.57 4.47
C LEU A 224 36.80 0.68 4.91
N PRO A 225 36.91 -0.61 4.48
CA PRO A 225 38.10 -1.40 4.77
C PRO A 225 39.35 -0.93 3.98
N LEU A 226 39.21 -0.38 2.77
CA LEU A 226 40.34 0.11 1.97
C LEU A 226 41.09 1.27 2.63
N VAL A 227 40.40 2.22 3.27
CA VAL A 227 41.06 3.35 3.94
C VAL A 227 42.05 2.89 5.01
N LYS A 228 41.78 1.75 5.67
CA LYS A 228 42.67 1.17 6.69
C LYS A 228 44.03 0.73 6.11
N VAL A 229 44.10 0.37 4.82
CA VAL A 229 45.35 -0.04 4.14
C VAL A 229 46.42 1.03 4.21
N ARG A 230 46.03 2.31 4.15
CA ARG A 230 46.97 3.45 4.17
C ARG A 230 47.85 3.49 5.42
N ARG A 231 47.34 2.94 6.52
CA ARG A 231 47.98 2.97 7.84
C ARG A 231 48.76 1.71 8.20
N VAL A 232 48.87 0.72 7.31
CA VAL A 232 49.65 -0.51 7.57
C VAL A 232 51.15 -0.18 7.69
N PRO A 233 51.77 -0.20 8.88
CA PRO A 233 53.15 0.25 9.03
C PRO A 233 54.14 -0.75 8.40
N PRO A 234 55.26 -0.29 7.80
CA PRO A 234 56.32 -1.17 7.30
C PRO A 234 56.89 -2.09 8.40
N LEU A 235 56.98 -1.59 9.64
CA LEU A 235 57.41 -2.33 10.83
C LEU A 235 56.63 -3.63 11.10
N LYS A 236 55.43 -3.78 10.51
CA LYS A 236 54.63 -4.99 10.62
C LYS A 236 55.26 -6.21 9.94
N THR A 237 56.19 -6.02 9.00
CA THR A 237 56.97 -7.13 8.40
C THR A 237 58.05 -7.66 9.35
N LEU A 238 58.57 -6.81 10.25
CA LEU A 238 59.72 -7.13 11.11
C LEU A 238 59.30 -7.62 12.50
N ARG A 239 58.11 -7.24 12.97
CA ARG A 239 57.57 -7.69 14.26
C ARG A 239 56.08 -7.97 14.11
N ALA A 240 55.74 -9.25 13.90
CA ALA A 240 54.34 -9.71 13.86
C ALA A 240 53.56 -9.29 15.13
N SER A 241 54.27 -9.10 16.24
CA SER A 241 53.76 -8.68 17.56
C SER A 241 53.87 -7.18 17.86
N PHE A 242 54.10 -6.29 16.87
CA PHE A 242 53.98 -4.84 17.11
C PHE A 242 52.49 -4.47 17.24
N GLU A 243 51.93 -4.76 18.40
CA GLU A 243 50.52 -4.61 18.80
C GLU A 243 50.21 -3.19 19.30
N GLY A 244 50.89 -2.18 18.74
CA GLY A 244 50.53 -0.78 18.94
C GLY A 244 49.37 -0.41 18.01
N GLU A 245 48.13 -0.61 18.47
CA GLU A 245 46.95 0.04 17.91
C GLU A 245 47.13 1.56 17.96
N ALA A 246 47.74 2.14 16.92
CA ALA A 246 47.43 3.50 16.56
C ALA A 246 46.05 3.49 15.87
N GLU A 247 44.99 3.20 16.65
CA GLU A 247 43.63 3.67 16.37
C GLU A 247 43.58 5.21 16.47
N GLY A 248 44.48 5.91 15.77
CA GLY A 248 44.33 7.34 15.58
C GLY A 248 43.02 7.56 14.83
N LYS A 249 42.17 8.47 15.33
CA LYS A 249 40.96 8.93 14.65
C LYS A 249 41.35 9.30 13.22
N ASP A 250 40.94 8.50 12.24
CA ASP A 250 41.18 8.80 10.83
C ASP A 250 40.02 9.66 10.33
N PRO A 251 40.23 10.96 10.05
CA PRO A 251 39.14 11.80 9.56
C PRO A 251 38.55 11.24 8.27
N LEU A 252 39.35 10.58 7.42
CA LEU A 252 38.84 10.00 6.17
C LEU A 252 37.88 8.83 6.44
N ARG A 253 38.09 8.05 7.51
CA ARG A 253 37.17 6.97 7.87
C ARG A 253 35.79 7.51 8.23
N TRP A 254 35.73 8.62 8.97
CA TRP A 254 34.47 9.28 9.30
C TRP A 254 33.80 9.92 8.09
N VAL A 255 34.58 10.50 7.16
CA VAL A 255 34.06 10.98 5.87
C VAL A 255 33.42 9.85 5.07
N VAL A 256 34.06 8.68 4.99
CA VAL A 256 33.50 7.52 4.27
C VAL A 256 32.23 6.99 4.94
N ILE A 257 32.20 6.93 6.28
CA ILE A 257 30.98 6.56 7.02
C ILE A 257 29.87 7.59 6.75
N GLY A 258 30.19 8.87 6.77
CA GLY A 258 29.25 9.95 6.41
C GLY A 258 28.70 9.80 5.00
N LEU A 259 29.56 9.48 4.02
CA LEU A 259 29.13 9.21 2.64
C LEU A 259 28.22 7.98 2.53
N ILE A 260 28.50 6.90 3.27
CA ILE A 260 27.61 5.74 3.34
C ILE A 260 26.24 6.14 3.89
N VAL A 261 26.20 6.89 5.00
CA VAL A 261 24.94 7.33 5.62
C VAL A 261 24.17 8.25 4.68
N VAL A 262 24.83 9.24 4.07
CA VAL A 262 24.20 10.15 3.09
C VAL A 262 23.67 9.38 1.90
N PHE A 263 24.45 8.42 1.38
CA PHE A 263 24.00 7.57 0.28
C PHE A 263 22.77 6.75 0.65
N VAL A 264 22.79 6.04 1.79
CA VAL A 264 21.65 5.22 2.22
C VAL A 264 20.41 6.11 2.43
N CYS A 265 20.53 7.25 3.11
CA CYS A 265 19.42 8.19 3.31
C CYS A 265 18.89 8.76 1.99
N SER A 266 19.78 9.22 1.10
CA SER A 266 19.40 9.78 -0.20
C SER A 266 18.76 8.72 -1.09
N PHE A 267 19.33 7.52 -1.13
CA PHE A 267 18.80 6.39 -1.90
C PHE A 267 17.42 5.99 -1.42
N THR A 268 17.19 5.95 -0.09
CA THR A 268 15.85 5.70 0.47
C THR A 268 14.85 6.76 -0.02
N VAL A 269 15.14 8.05 0.16
CA VAL A 269 14.21 9.13 -0.20
C VAL A 269 13.92 9.18 -1.70
N VAL A 270 14.93 8.99 -2.55
CA VAL A 270 14.74 8.97 -4.02
C VAL A 270 13.87 7.80 -4.46
N ARG A 271 13.95 6.64 -3.76
CA ARG A 271 13.17 5.45 -4.12
C ARG A 271 11.75 5.45 -3.57
N THR A 272 11.50 6.08 -2.43
CA THR A 272 10.18 6.11 -1.82
C THR A 272 9.39 7.40 -2.10
N GLY A 273 10.04 8.48 -2.55
CA GLY A 273 9.39 9.78 -2.73
C GLY A 273 8.99 10.49 -1.42
N GLU A 274 9.12 9.81 -0.28
CA GLU A 274 8.67 10.29 1.03
C GLU A 274 9.81 10.52 2.02
N LEU A 275 9.78 11.65 2.73
CA LEU A 275 10.71 11.96 3.82
C LEU A 275 10.56 11.04 5.03
N ARG A 276 9.36 10.50 5.28
CA ARG A 276 9.10 9.56 6.39
C ARG A 276 9.89 8.27 6.26
N ALA A 277 10.30 7.91 5.04
CA ALA A 277 11.13 6.75 4.78
C ALA A 277 12.52 6.84 5.44
N LEU A 278 12.98 8.03 5.86
CA LEU A 278 14.20 8.20 6.66
C LEU A 278 14.14 7.47 8.02
N SER A 279 12.95 7.10 8.50
CA SER A 279 12.78 6.23 9.67
C SER A 279 13.50 4.89 9.49
N PHE A 280 13.57 4.34 8.27
CA PHE A 280 14.22 3.06 8.00
C PHE A 280 15.75 3.10 8.22
N PRO A 281 16.54 3.99 7.58
CA PRO A 281 17.98 4.05 7.83
C PRO A 281 18.31 4.43 9.28
N VAL A 282 17.47 5.23 9.95
CA VAL A 282 17.60 5.50 11.39
C VAL A 282 17.40 4.21 12.19
N ALA A 283 16.34 3.46 11.93
CA ALA A 283 16.08 2.17 12.58
C ALA A 283 17.21 1.15 12.32
N LEU A 284 17.76 1.13 11.10
CA LEU A 284 18.90 0.30 10.75
C LEU A 284 20.16 0.68 11.55
N GLY A 285 20.43 1.97 11.71
CA GLY A 285 21.52 2.48 12.54
C GLY A 285 21.34 2.12 14.02
N VAL A 286 20.11 2.24 14.54
CA VAL A 286 19.76 1.83 15.90
C VAL A 286 19.94 0.31 16.07
N ALA A 287 19.46 -0.49 15.12
CA ALA A 287 19.62 -1.94 15.14
C ALA A 287 21.10 -2.36 15.11
N PHE A 288 21.91 -1.72 14.26
CA PHE A 288 23.35 -1.93 14.24
C PHE A 288 23.99 -1.59 15.59
N ALA A 289 23.62 -0.45 16.20
CA ALA A 289 24.13 -0.04 17.50
C ALA A 289 23.72 -1.02 18.62
N LEU A 290 22.47 -1.49 18.61
CA LEU A 290 21.95 -2.49 19.54
C LEU A 290 22.67 -3.82 19.39
N LEU A 291 22.80 -4.35 18.16
CA LEU A 291 23.52 -5.61 17.89
C LEU A 291 25.00 -5.51 18.30
N ALA A 292 25.67 -4.41 17.96
CA ALA A 292 27.04 -4.17 18.38
C ALA A 292 27.16 -4.02 19.90
N GLY A 293 26.16 -3.40 20.56
CA GLY A 293 26.07 -3.27 22.01
C GLY A 293 25.92 -4.63 22.69
N VAL A 294 24.98 -5.47 22.22
CA VAL A 294 24.75 -6.83 22.70
C VAL A 294 25.99 -7.69 22.48
N ALA A 295 26.60 -7.64 21.30
CA ALA A 295 27.83 -8.39 21.02
C ALA A 295 28.98 -7.98 21.95
N ARG A 296 29.17 -6.68 22.20
CA ARG A 296 30.15 -6.19 23.19
C ARG A 296 29.83 -6.63 24.60
N LEU A 297 28.56 -6.55 25.01
CA LEU A 297 28.10 -6.95 26.33
C LEU A 297 28.32 -8.46 26.53
N LEU A 298 27.99 -9.29 25.55
CA LEU A 298 28.26 -10.74 25.59
C LEU A 298 29.76 -11.02 25.71
N THR A 299 30.58 -10.34 24.90
CA THR A 299 32.04 -10.52 24.93
C THR A 299 32.63 -10.07 26.28
N TRP A 300 32.12 -8.97 26.84
CA TRP A 300 32.51 -8.46 28.15
C TRP A 300 32.06 -9.40 29.28
N SER A 301 30.82 -9.88 29.25
CA SER A 301 30.28 -10.82 30.24
C SER A 301 31.03 -12.14 30.21
N LEU A 302 31.30 -12.68 29.01
CA LEU A 302 32.14 -13.86 28.84
C LEU A 302 33.52 -13.64 29.44
N ARG A 303 34.14 -12.48 29.25
CA ARG A 303 35.45 -12.17 29.84
C ARG A 303 35.39 -12.02 31.37
N ARG A 304 34.31 -11.43 31.91
CA ARG A 304 34.18 -11.07 33.33
C ARG A 304 33.77 -12.23 34.22
N PHE A 305 32.85 -13.07 33.74
CA PHE A 305 32.21 -14.14 34.50
C PHE A 305 32.74 -15.54 34.16
N PHE A 306 33.80 -15.65 33.34
CA PHE A 306 34.31 -16.97 32.94
C PHE A 306 34.84 -17.78 34.14
N PRO A 307 34.30 -18.98 34.40
CA PRO A 307 34.77 -19.84 35.47
C PRO A 307 36.19 -20.38 35.19
N ARG A 308 37.14 -20.03 36.05
CA ARG A 308 38.56 -20.47 35.93
C ARG A 308 38.76 -22.00 36.07
N HIS A 309 37.75 -22.72 36.56
CA HIS A 309 37.76 -24.15 36.85
C HIS A 309 37.38 -25.06 35.68
N TRP A 310 36.99 -24.51 34.53
CA TRP A 310 36.71 -25.30 33.34
C TRP A 310 37.97 -25.91 32.73
N SER A 311 37.82 -27.05 32.05
CA SER A 311 38.93 -27.76 31.41
C SER A 311 39.64 -26.88 30.38
N TYR A 312 40.93 -27.17 30.14
CA TYR A 312 41.78 -26.39 29.27
C TYR A 312 41.18 -26.16 27.88
N LEU A 313 40.56 -27.19 27.29
CA LEU A 313 39.94 -27.14 25.97
C LEU A 313 38.80 -26.10 25.88
N TRP A 314 37.90 -26.10 26.86
CA TRP A 314 36.79 -25.14 26.90
C TRP A 314 37.26 -23.71 27.15
N ARG A 315 38.22 -23.55 28.07
CA ARG A 315 38.83 -22.25 28.36
C ARG A 315 39.50 -21.67 27.11
N GLN A 316 40.26 -22.47 26.38
CA GLN A 316 40.99 -22.01 25.21
C GLN A 316 40.05 -21.69 24.03
N SER A 317 38.99 -22.47 23.85
CA SER A 317 38.00 -22.27 22.78
C SER A 317 37.19 -20.99 22.98
N ILE A 318 36.71 -20.73 24.21
CA ILE A 318 35.93 -19.53 24.54
C ILE A 318 36.83 -18.29 24.65
N ALA A 319 38.08 -18.46 25.12
CA ALA A 319 39.06 -17.39 25.11
C ALA A 319 39.35 -16.84 23.72
N ASN A 320 39.19 -17.65 22.68
CA ASN A 320 39.30 -17.17 21.32
C ASN A 320 38.27 -16.05 21.06
N LEU A 321 37.01 -16.21 21.53
CA LEU A 321 35.89 -15.29 21.28
C LEU A 321 36.13 -13.84 21.75
N TYR A 322 36.84 -13.64 22.86
CA TYR A 322 37.10 -12.31 23.44
C TYR A 322 38.54 -11.81 23.26
N ARG A 323 39.40 -12.55 22.55
CA ARG A 323 40.81 -12.18 22.35
C ARG A 323 40.94 -10.91 21.47
N PRO A 324 41.92 -10.01 21.73
CA PRO A 324 42.19 -8.88 20.85
C PRO A 324 42.35 -9.31 19.39
N ASN A 325 41.81 -8.52 18.44
CA ASN A 325 41.80 -8.79 17.00
C ASN A 325 40.96 -10.01 16.55
N ASN A 326 40.03 -10.50 17.37
CA ASN A 326 39.06 -11.49 16.94
C ASN A 326 37.91 -10.87 16.11
N GLN A 327 37.37 -11.64 15.17
CA GLN A 327 36.29 -11.30 14.26
C GLN A 327 34.89 -11.50 14.86
N THR A 328 34.74 -11.96 16.11
CA THR A 328 33.42 -12.22 16.74
C THR A 328 32.45 -11.06 16.62
N LEU A 329 32.88 -9.83 16.93
CA LEU A 329 32.02 -8.64 16.84
C LEU A 329 31.55 -8.40 15.40
N LEU A 330 32.48 -8.49 14.44
CA LEU A 330 32.19 -8.25 13.03
C LEU A 330 31.25 -9.32 12.47
N LEU A 331 31.48 -10.60 12.80
CA LEU A 331 30.66 -11.72 12.36
C LEU A 331 29.27 -11.67 12.99
N LEU A 332 29.16 -11.44 14.30
CA LEU A 332 27.87 -11.31 14.99
C LEU A 332 27.04 -10.16 14.44
N VAL A 333 27.66 -9.00 14.20
CA VAL A 333 26.95 -7.84 13.63
C VAL A 333 26.57 -8.10 12.17
N THR A 334 27.45 -8.70 11.36
CA THR A 334 27.17 -9.00 9.95
C THR A 334 26.04 -10.02 9.81
N ILE A 335 26.15 -11.16 10.50
CA ILE A 335 25.14 -12.23 10.47
C ILE A 335 23.86 -11.74 11.13
N GLY A 336 23.95 -11.10 12.30
CA GLY A 336 22.79 -10.59 13.04
C GLY A 336 22.01 -9.53 12.27
N LEU A 337 22.70 -8.61 11.58
CA LEU A 337 22.06 -7.61 10.74
C LEU A 337 21.41 -8.27 9.51
N GLY A 338 22.06 -9.26 8.89
CA GLY A 338 21.48 -10.03 7.80
C GLY A 338 20.23 -10.79 8.20
N THR A 339 20.28 -11.52 9.32
CA THR A 339 19.13 -12.24 9.89
C THR A 339 18.01 -11.28 10.27
N LEU A 340 18.32 -10.13 10.87
CA LEU A 340 17.33 -9.10 11.19
C LEU A 340 16.62 -8.61 9.94
N LEU A 341 17.37 -8.23 8.90
CA LEU A 341 16.79 -7.74 7.65
C LEU A 341 15.89 -8.79 6.98
N ILE A 342 16.33 -10.05 6.94
CA ILE A 342 15.52 -11.16 6.41
C ILE A 342 14.27 -11.39 7.27
N ALA A 343 14.39 -11.38 8.59
CA ALA A 343 13.25 -11.54 9.49
C ALA A 343 12.25 -10.39 9.36
N THR A 344 12.72 -9.14 9.25
CA THR A 344 11.86 -7.98 8.96
C THR A 344 11.11 -8.18 7.66
N LEU A 345 11.76 -8.69 6.62
CA LEU A 345 11.09 -8.99 5.36
C LEU A 345 9.97 -10.02 5.54
N PHE A 346 10.24 -11.14 6.21
CA PHE A 346 9.23 -12.15 6.50
C PHE A 346 8.07 -11.61 7.35
N PHE A 347 8.35 -10.79 8.37
CA PHE A 347 7.29 -10.19 9.19
C PHE A 347 6.44 -9.21 8.39
N VAL A 348 7.05 -8.37 7.54
CA VAL A 348 6.28 -7.45 6.69
C VAL A 348 5.43 -8.25 5.69
N GLN A 349 5.98 -9.30 5.09
CA GLN A 349 5.23 -10.20 4.21
C GLN A 349 4.03 -10.82 4.93
N ASP A 350 4.23 -11.40 6.12
CA ASP A 350 3.19 -12.03 6.93
C ASP A 350 2.10 -11.01 7.35
N LEU A 351 2.50 -9.80 7.74
CA LEU A 351 1.57 -8.72 8.07
C LEU A 351 0.71 -8.30 6.87
N LEU A 352 1.33 -8.16 5.68
CA LEU A 352 0.60 -7.83 4.46
C LEU A 352 -0.35 -8.95 4.03
N LEU A 353 0.11 -10.20 4.08
CA LEU A 353 -0.73 -11.36 3.76
C LEU A 353 -1.90 -11.47 4.72
N LYS A 354 -1.68 -11.28 6.03
CA LYS A 354 -2.76 -11.26 7.02
C LYS A 354 -3.74 -10.12 6.81
N GLN A 355 -3.29 -8.96 6.33
CA GLN A 355 -4.18 -7.84 6.01
C GLN A 355 -5.12 -8.17 4.84
N VAL A 356 -4.62 -8.91 3.83
CA VAL A 356 -5.43 -9.39 2.70
C VAL A 356 -6.30 -10.59 3.10
N GLU A 357 -5.78 -11.51 3.90
CA GLU A 357 -6.51 -12.67 4.39
C GLU A 357 -7.64 -12.24 5.33
N PHE A 358 -7.48 -11.16 6.11
CA PHE A 358 -8.58 -10.55 6.86
C PHE A 358 -9.70 -10.00 5.99
N ALA A 359 -9.50 -9.80 4.68
CA ALA A 359 -10.59 -9.45 3.76
C ALA A 359 -11.28 -10.69 3.16
N GLY A 360 -10.70 -11.89 3.29
CA GLY A 360 -11.18 -13.12 2.62
C GLY A 360 -11.47 -14.33 3.51
N ALA A 361 -10.88 -14.44 4.70
CA ALA A 361 -10.97 -15.60 5.58
C ALA A 361 -11.97 -15.40 6.73
N GLY A 362 -12.82 -16.40 6.98
CA GLY A 362 -13.82 -16.42 8.06
C GLY A 362 -15.27 -16.20 7.60
N ASN A 363 -16.18 -15.86 8.52
CA ASN A 363 -17.60 -15.55 8.26
C ASN A 363 -17.81 -14.16 7.62
N GLN A 364 -16.86 -13.71 6.80
CA GLN A 364 -16.90 -12.37 6.23
C GLN A 364 -17.88 -12.30 5.06
N PRO A 365 -18.63 -11.20 4.92
CA PRO A 365 -19.50 -10.99 3.77
C PRO A 365 -18.72 -10.89 2.46
N ASN A 366 -19.27 -11.48 1.40
CA ASN A 366 -18.74 -11.36 0.03
C ASN A 366 -19.85 -11.10 -1.00
N MET A 367 -21.05 -10.75 -0.55
CA MET A 367 -22.20 -10.47 -1.41
C MET A 367 -23.09 -9.41 -0.79
N ILE A 368 -23.51 -8.43 -1.59
CA ILE A 368 -24.34 -7.30 -1.16
C ILE A 368 -25.52 -7.15 -2.11
N VAL A 369 -26.71 -7.43 -1.60
CA VAL A 369 -27.95 -7.27 -2.34
C VAL A 369 -28.53 -5.89 -2.05
N PHE A 370 -28.75 -5.07 -3.06
CA PHE A 370 -29.21 -3.69 -2.92
C PHE A 370 -30.45 -3.36 -3.75
N ASP A 371 -31.05 -2.21 -3.43
CA ASP A 371 -32.32 -1.70 -3.98
C ASP A 371 -33.55 -2.57 -3.66
N ILE A 372 -33.54 -3.20 -2.48
CA ILE A 372 -34.67 -4.02 -2.01
C ILE A 372 -35.76 -3.09 -1.47
N GLN A 373 -36.89 -3.01 -2.16
CA GLN A 373 -38.01 -2.18 -1.70
C GLN A 373 -38.61 -2.74 -0.40
N THR A 374 -39.15 -1.88 0.46
CA THR A 374 -39.71 -2.29 1.77
C THR A 374 -40.70 -3.48 1.68
N PRO A 375 -41.63 -3.56 0.69
CA PRO A 375 -42.50 -4.72 0.53
C PRO A 375 -41.78 -6.00 0.08
N GLN A 376 -40.67 -5.89 -0.65
CA GLN A 376 -39.89 -7.02 -1.17
C GLN A 376 -38.96 -7.64 -0.12
N ARG A 377 -38.70 -6.92 0.98
CA ARG A 377 -37.71 -7.25 2.00
C ARG A 377 -37.76 -8.70 2.48
N GLU A 378 -38.93 -9.18 2.91
CA GLU A 378 -39.04 -10.55 3.45
C GLU A 378 -38.95 -11.61 2.35
N ALA A 379 -39.41 -11.28 1.14
CA ALA A 379 -39.35 -12.20 0.00
C ALA A 379 -37.91 -12.41 -0.48
N VAL A 380 -37.11 -11.33 -0.59
CA VAL A 380 -35.67 -11.42 -0.93
C VAL A 380 -34.90 -12.12 0.19
N ALA A 381 -35.22 -11.82 1.46
CA ALA A 381 -34.60 -12.49 2.61
C ALA A 381 -34.89 -14.00 2.61
N SER A 382 -36.12 -14.40 2.26
CA SER A 382 -36.51 -15.81 2.16
C SER A 382 -35.81 -16.51 0.99
N LEU A 383 -35.70 -15.85 -0.17
CA LEU A 383 -34.96 -16.36 -1.32
C LEU A 383 -33.47 -16.59 -0.99
N ALA A 384 -32.86 -15.68 -0.24
CA ALA A 384 -31.48 -15.86 0.22
C ALA A 384 -31.33 -17.08 1.13
N ARG A 385 -32.25 -17.25 2.10
CA ARG A 385 -32.26 -18.43 2.98
C ARG A 385 -32.45 -19.74 2.21
N GLU A 386 -33.31 -19.76 1.18
CA GLU A 386 -33.53 -20.92 0.30
C GLU A 386 -32.27 -21.33 -0.45
N HIS A 387 -31.44 -20.36 -0.86
CA HIS A 387 -30.15 -20.59 -1.48
C HIS A 387 -29.00 -20.83 -0.46
N GLU A 388 -29.33 -21.10 0.81
CA GLU A 388 -28.37 -21.35 1.90
C GLU A 388 -27.42 -20.17 2.17
N LEU A 389 -27.89 -18.94 1.94
CA LEU A 389 -27.13 -17.72 2.14
C LEU A 389 -27.48 -17.12 3.52
N PRO A 390 -26.49 -16.96 4.44
CA PRO A 390 -26.74 -16.38 5.74
C PRO A 390 -27.06 -14.89 5.62
N LEU A 391 -28.11 -14.42 6.30
CA LEU A 391 -28.45 -13.00 6.38
C LEU A 391 -27.59 -12.33 7.46
N LEU A 392 -26.38 -11.89 7.10
CA LEU A 392 -25.43 -11.31 8.05
C LEU A 392 -25.86 -9.93 8.51
N GLN A 393 -26.36 -9.10 7.59
CA GLN A 393 -26.96 -7.81 7.91
C GLN A 393 -28.16 -7.56 7.00
N GLN A 394 -29.15 -6.85 7.53
CA GLN A 394 -30.29 -6.36 6.79
C GLN A 394 -30.56 -4.93 7.23
N VAL A 395 -30.19 -3.98 6.39
CA VAL A 395 -30.06 -2.58 6.80
C VAL A 395 -30.98 -1.68 5.98
N PRO A 396 -31.83 -0.89 6.64
CA PRO A 396 -32.64 0.12 5.97
C PRO A 396 -31.78 1.33 5.54
N ILE A 397 -32.08 1.86 4.37
CA ILE A 397 -31.43 3.05 3.82
C ILE A 397 -32.48 4.09 3.50
N VAL A 398 -32.28 5.28 4.07
CA VAL A 398 -33.08 6.47 3.81
C VAL A 398 -32.24 7.49 3.07
N THR A 399 -32.82 8.07 2.03
CA THR A 399 -32.20 9.15 1.26
C THR A 399 -32.68 10.51 1.77
N MET A 400 -31.75 11.41 2.02
CA MET A 400 -32.04 12.76 2.52
C MET A 400 -30.98 13.76 2.07
N ARG A 401 -31.26 15.05 2.21
CA ARG A 401 -30.31 16.13 1.90
C ARG A 401 -30.10 17.02 3.09
N LEU A 402 -28.89 17.58 3.20
CA LEU A 402 -28.59 18.55 4.23
C LEU A 402 -29.08 19.93 3.78
N GLU A 403 -29.93 20.57 4.58
CA GLU A 403 -30.49 21.88 4.30
C GLU A 403 -29.69 23.00 4.98
N ALA A 404 -29.34 22.79 6.26
CA ALA A 404 -28.61 23.77 7.06
C ALA A 404 -27.69 23.13 8.11
N ILE A 405 -26.61 23.85 8.44
CA ILE A 405 -25.66 23.54 9.52
C ILE A 405 -25.64 24.73 10.47
N ASP A 406 -25.94 24.50 11.75
CA ASP A 406 -26.07 25.54 12.79
C ASP A 406 -26.97 26.71 12.35
N GLY A 407 -28.08 26.38 11.66
CA GLY A 407 -29.04 27.35 11.14
C GLY A 407 -28.61 28.08 9.87
N LYS A 408 -27.37 27.90 9.39
CA LYS A 408 -26.91 28.49 8.12
C LYS A 408 -27.23 27.59 6.94
N THR A 409 -27.92 28.13 5.96
CA THR A 409 -28.26 27.44 4.71
C THR A 409 -27.05 27.35 3.77
N LYS A 410 -27.17 26.52 2.73
CA LYS A 410 -26.19 26.43 1.63
C LYS A 410 -25.80 27.79 1.04
N GLN A 411 -26.75 28.71 0.85
CA GLN A 411 -26.45 30.03 0.25
C GLN A 411 -25.60 30.90 1.19
N GLU A 412 -25.94 30.91 2.48
CA GLU A 412 -25.21 31.67 3.50
C GLU A 412 -23.83 31.07 3.76
N ALA A 413 -23.71 29.73 3.79
CA ALA A 413 -22.43 29.05 3.90
C ALA A 413 -21.53 29.31 2.69
N ARG A 414 -22.09 29.50 1.48
CA ARG A 414 -21.33 29.87 0.28
C ARG A 414 -20.87 31.34 0.27
N ALA A 415 -21.63 32.24 0.89
CA ALA A 415 -21.28 33.66 1.00
C ALA A 415 -20.19 33.92 2.07
N ASP A 416 -20.08 33.02 3.06
CA ASP A 416 -19.12 33.13 4.16
C ASP A 416 -17.71 32.65 3.74
N SER A 417 -16.85 33.58 3.32
CA SER A 417 -15.46 33.28 2.94
C SER A 417 -14.56 32.83 4.10
N THR A 418 -15.02 32.93 5.35
CA THR A 418 -14.24 32.55 6.54
C THR A 418 -14.39 31.06 6.90
N ARG A 419 -15.48 30.42 6.48
CA ARG A 419 -15.73 29.00 6.70
C ARG A 419 -15.23 28.18 5.51
N ARG A 420 -14.50 27.10 5.78
CA ARG A 420 -14.00 26.17 4.76
C ARG A 420 -14.90 24.94 4.65
N ILE A 421 -16.21 25.13 4.70
CA ILE A 421 -17.16 24.03 4.51
C ILE A 421 -17.08 23.61 3.05
N SER A 422 -16.90 22.31 2.82
CA SER A 422 -16.75 21.81 1.47
C SER A 422 -18.08 21.90 0.71
N ARG A 423 -18.05 22.38 -0.55
CA ARG A 423 -19.28 22.68 -1.32
C ARG A 423 -20.19 21.45 -1.48
N TRP A 424 -19.58 20.29 -1.67
CA TRP A 424 -20.28 19.03 -1.92
C TRP A 424 -21.14 18.57 -0.73
N VAL A 425 -20.88 19.07 0.48
CA VAL A 425 -21.62 18.74 1.70
C VAL A 425 -23.12 19.04 1.55
N PHE A 426 -23.49 20.12 0.88
CA PHE A 426 -24.90 20.49 0.66
C PHE A 426 -25.48 19.98 -0.67
N ASP A 427 -24.62 19.64 -1.64
CA ASP A 427 -25.02 19.20 -2.97
C ASP A 427 -25.28 17.68 -3.04
N ARG A 428 -24.80 16.94 -2.03
CA ARG A 428 -24.92 15.48 -1.97
C ARG A 428 -26.26 15.01 -1.42
N GLU A 429 -26.76 13.93 -1.99
CA GLU A 429 -27.78 13.10 -1.35
C GLU A 429 -27.11 12.10 -0.38
N TYR A 430 -27.49 12.21 0.88
CA TYR A 430 -27.01 11.35 1.95
C TYR A 430 -27.87 10.10 2.00
N ARG A 431 -27.20 8.95 1.87
CA ARG A 431 -27.76 7.65 2.23
C ARG A 431 -27.39 7.38 3.67
N VAL A 432 -28.40 7.28 4.52
CA VAL A 432 -28.23 7.10 5.96
C VAL A 432 -28.98 5.85 6.41
N THR A 433 -28.58 5.33 7.56
CA THR A 433 -29.29 4.26 8.27
C THR A 433 -29.66 4.75 9.65
N TYR A 434 -30.57 4.04 10.30
CA TYR A 434 -30.82 4.14 11.73
C TYR A 434 -30.55 2.79 12.40
N ARG A 435 -30.11 2.80 13.66
CA ARG A 435 -29.94 1.61 14.52
C ARG A 435 -29.66 2.00 15.97
N ASP A 436 -29.70 1.02 16.86
CA ASP A 436 -29.46 1.18 18.31
C ASP A 436 -28.00 0.94 18.72
N THR A 437 -27.25 0.18 17.93
CA THR A 437 -25.90 -0.28 18.27
C THR A 437 -24.88 0.11 17.20
N LEU A 438 -23.59 0.17 17.55
CA LEU A 438 -22.50 0.34 16.58
C LEU A 438 -22.03 -1.02 16.08
N ILE A 439 -21.48 -1.06 14.87
CA ILE A 439 -20.91 -2.28 14.29
C ILE A 439 -19.37 -2.28 14.43
N GLU A 440 -18.75 -3.44 14.22
CA GLU A 440 -17.31 -3.64 14.45
C GLU A 440 -16.40 -2.74 13.58
N SER A 441 -16.88 -2.25 12.44
CA SER A 441 -16.12 -1.35 11.56
C SER A 441 -16.03 0.09 12.08
N GLU A 442 -16.56 0.37 13.27
CA GLU A 442 -16.80 1.73 13.74
C GLU A 442 -16.29 1.96 15.14
N LYS A 443 -15.62 3.10 15.31
CA LYS A 443 -15.09 3.51 16.61
C LYS A 443 -15.41 4.97 16.88
N ILE A 444 -16.04 5.25 18.01
CA ILE A 444 -16.26 6.62 18.47
C ILE A 444 -14.90 7.24 18.78
N ILE A 445 -14.65 8.43 18.23
CA ILE A 445 -13.46 9.24 18.52
C ILE A 445 -13.79 10.42 19.43
N GLU A 446 -14.99 11.01 19.27
CA GLU A 446 -15.46 12.15 20.06
C GLU A 446 -16.96 12.05 20.33
N GLY A 447 -17.40 12.59 21.47
CA GLY A 447 -18.82 12.63 21.88
C GLY A 447 -19.36 11.30 22.41
N THR A 448 -20.69 11.16 22.42
CA THR A 448 -21.41 9.99 22.94
C THR A 448 -22.37 9.43 21.90
N TRP A 449 -22.39 8.10 21.74
CA TRP A 449 -23.37 7.43 20.90
C TRP A 449 -24.70 7.28 21.65
N HIS A 450 -25.79 7.62 20.96
CA HIS A 450 -27.15 7.44 21.45
C HIS A 450 -27.87 6.54 20.44
N GLY A 451 -28.23 5.33 20.88
CA GLY A 451 -28.92 4.35 20.02
C GLY A 451 -30.42 4.60 19.86
N GLU A 452 -30.99 5.38 20.76
CA GLU A 452 -32.42 5.72 20.78
C GLU A 452 -32.58 7.23 20.93
N VAL A 453 -33.77 7.73 20.59
CA VAL A 453 -34.12 9.14 20.75
C VAL A 453 -33.96 9.54 22.22
N GLY A 454 -33.37 10.72 22.47
CA GLY A 454 -33.19 11.21 23.83
C GLY A 454 -34.52 11.36 24.56
N PRO A 455 -34.54 11.28 25.90
CA PRO A 455 -35.77 11.44 26.70
C PRO A 455 -36.52 12.75 26.41
N ASP A 456 -35.78 13.79 26.01
CA ASP A 456 -36.28 15.12 25.68
C ASP A 456 -36.77 15.25 24.22
N GLY A 457 -36.83 14.15 23.47
CA GLY A 457 -37.16 14.14 22.03
C GLY A 457 -36.01 14.60 21.12
N THR A 458 -34.82 14.87 21.68
CA THR A 458 -33.65 15.29 20.90
C THR A 458 -33.08 14.11 20.11
N ILE A 459 -32.88 14.31 18.81
CA ILE A 459 -32.33 13.30 17.90
C ILE A 459 -30.82 13.50 17.78
N TYR A 460 -30.05 12.63 18.44
CA TYR A 460 -28.59 12.64 18.37
C TYR A 460 -28.09 11.73 17.25
N VAL A 461 -27.45 12.31 16.24
CA VAL A 461 -26.86 11.56 15.12
C VAL A 461 -25.36 11.37 15.31
N SER A 462 -24.82 10.29 14.73
CA SER A 462 -23.37 10.05 14.68
C SER A 462 -22.81 10.18 13.28
N ILE A 463 -21.71 10.91 13.14
CA ILE A 463 -21.16 11.33 11.85
C ILE A 463 -19.74 10.81 11.68
N ALA A 464 -19.41 10.32 10.49
CA ALA A 464 -18.07 9.89 10.17
C ALA A 464 -17.06 11.06 10.22
N GLU A 465 -15.86 10.81 10.74
CA GLU A 465 -14.77 11.80 10.92
C GLU A 465 -14.55 12.67 9.68
N ASN A 466 -14.36 12.03 8.52
CA ASN A 466 -14.16 12.73 7.25
C ASN A 466 -15.33 13.65 6.88
N ILE A 467 -16.56 13.29 7.23
CA ILE A 467 -17.75 14.11 6.96
C ILE A 467 -17.86 15.25 7.96
N ALA A 468 -17.59 14.98 9.23
CA ALA A 468 -17.57 16.00 10.26
C ALA A 468 -16.54 17.09 9.96
N ASP A 469 -15.35 16.72 9.49
CA ASP A 469 -14.29 17.64 9.07
C ASP A 469 -14.72 18.51 7.88
N ASN A 470 -15.35 17.90 6.86
CA ASN A 470 -15.85 18.62 5.69
C ASN A 470 -17.01 19.56 6.01
N MET A 471 -17.86 19.17 6.97
CA MET A 471 -18.94 19.99 7.52
C MET A 471 -18.45 21.04 8.53
N GLN A 472 -17.23 20.88 9.07
CA GLN A 472 -16.69 21.65 10.19
C GLN A 472 -17.57 21.62 11.45
N VAL A 473 -18.15 20.46 11.77
CA VAL A 473 -19.07 20.28 12.90
C VAL A 473 -18.40 19.54 14.05
N LYS A 474 -18.91 19.77 15.26
CA LYS A 474 -18.47 19.10 16.50
C LYS A 474 -19.67 18.51 17.22
N PRO A 475 -19.46 17.60 18.20
CA PRO A 475 -20.54 17.21 19.09
C PRO A 475 -21.25 18.44 19.68
N GLY A 476 -22.57 18.50 19.54
CA GLY A 476 -23.42 19.65 19.90
C GLY A 476 -23.86 20.55 18.73
N SER A 477 -23.24 20.45 17.55
CA SER A 477 -23.69 21.18 16.35
C SER A 477 -25.09 20.73 15.91
N ARG A 478 -25.88 21.64 15.34
CA ARG A 478 -27.24 21.37 14.85
C ARG A 478 -27.25 21.15 13.36
N LEU A 479 -27.92 20.10 12.91
CA LEU A 479 -28.08 19.77 11.49
C LEU A 479 -29.55 19.68 11.13
N THR A 480 -29.91 20.37 10.06
CA THR A 480 -31.26 20.32 9.49
C THR A 480 -31.23 19.48 8.23
N TRP A 481 -31.98 18.39 8.23
CA TRP A 481 -32.13 17.47 7.12
C TRP A 481 -33.48 17.66 6.43
N ASN A 482 -33.48 17.52 5.12
CA ASN A 482 -34.68 17.36 4.32
C ASN A 482 -34.81 15.88 3.95
N VAL A 483 -35.72 15.19 4.65
CA VAL A 483 -36.07 13.79 4.45
C VAL A 483 -37.24 13.72 3.48
N GLN A 484 -36.93 13.73 2.19
CA GLN A 484 -37.92 13.64 1.10
C GLN A 484 -39.10 14.63 1.19
N GLY A 485 -38.82 15.86 1.62
CA GLY A 485 -39.79 16.95 1.76
C GLY A 485 -40.11 17.30 3.21
N ALA A 486 -39.83 16.42 4.17
CA ALA A 486 -40.00 16.69 5.60
C ALA A 486 -38.70 17.23 6.23
N ARG A 487 -38.78 18.37 6.91
CA ARG A 487 -37.64 18.96 7.62
C ARG A 487 -37.46 18.30 8.99
N LEU A 488 -36.25 17.81 9.25
CA LEU A 488 -35.88 17.11 10.48
C LEU A 488 -34.65 17.77 11.12
N GLU A 489 -34.78 18.21 12.36
CA GLU A 489 -33.67 18.80 13.12
C GLU A 489 -32.98 17.74 13.98
N THR A 490 -31.66 17.75 13.96
CA THR A 490 -30.81 16.79 14.67
C THR A 490 -29.62 17.49 15.31
N VAL A 491 -29.00 16.82 16.27
CA VAL A 491 -27.80 17.29 16.96
C VAL A 491 -26.69 16.25 16.75
N VAL A 492 -25.46 16.70 16.50
CA VAL A 492 -24.32 15.80 16.44
C VAL A 492 -24.04 15.28 17.85
N GLY A 493 -24.30 14.00 18.11
CA GLY A 493 -24.02 13.35 19.40
C GLY A 493 -22.59 12.83 19.49
N SER A 494 -22.09 12.24 18.39
CA SER A 494 -20.74 11.68 18.32
C SER A 494 -20.13 11.79 16.93
N ILE A 495 -18.79 11.76 16.90
CA ILE A 495 -17.99 11.59 15.69
C ILE A 495 -17.32 10.23 15.76
N ARG A 496 -17.35 9.50 14.63
CA ARG A 496 -16.87 8.12 14.53
C ARG A 496 -15.86 7.95 13.40
N LYS A 497 -14.82 7.17 13.66
CA LYS A 497 -13.93 6.65 12.63
C LYS A 497 -14.55 5.38 12.04
N VAL A 498 -14.61 5.31 10.71
CA VAL A 498 -15.28 4.23 9.97
C VAL A 498 -14.27 3.54 9.06
N ASP A 499 -14.16 2.22 9.17
CA ASP A 499 -13.31 1.41 8.30
C ASP A 499 -14.08 0.95 7.06
N PHE A 500 -13.95 1.72 5.98
CA PHE A 500 -14.58 1.43 4.68
C PHE A 500 -13.93 0.25 3.93
N ASN A 501 -12.80 -0.29 4.41
CA ASN A 501 -12.15 -1.43 3.77
C ASN A 501 -12.79 -2.77 4.12
N ARG A 502 -13.65 -2.81 5.16
CA ARG A 502 -14.44 -4.00 5.49
C ARG A 502 -15.68 -4.07 4.61
N VAL A 503 -16.00 -5.27 4.11
CA VAL A 503 -17.21 -5.55 3.32
C VAL A 503 -18.43 -5.57 4.24
N GLN A 504 -18.91 -4.39 4.64
CA GLN A 504 -20.10 -4.18 5.47
C GLN A 504 -20.83 -2.91 5.01
N THR A 505 -22.11 -2.74 5.39
CA THR A 505 -22.85 -1.51 5.08
C THR A 505 -22.39 -0.37 5.99
N ASN A 506 -21.35 0.34 5.56
CA ASN A 506 -20.83 1.52 6.23
C ASN A 506 -21.56 2.78 5.75
N PHE A 507 -22.02 3.60 6.69
CA PHE A 507 -22.73 4.86 6.40
C PHE A 507 -21.91 6.07 6.80
N PHE A 508 -22.26 7.25 6.29
CA PHE A 508 -21.63 8.51 6.73
C PHE A 508 -22.31 9.12 7.94
N VAL A 509 -23.63 8.97 8.03
CA VAL A 509 -24.44 9.45 9.13
C VAL A 509 -25.33 8.31 9.59
N VAL A 510 -25.41 8.12 10.90
CA VAL A 510 -26.24 7.09 11.54
C VAL A 510 -27.18 7.75 12.51
N PHE A 511 -28.46 7.46 12.36
CA PHE A 511 -29.53 7.93 13.23
C PHE A 511 -29.81 6.93 14.36
N PRO A 512 -30.33 7.41 15.49
CA PRO A 512 -30.88 6.52 16.50
C PRO A 512 -32.15 5.86 15.98
N LYS A 513 -32.49 4.70 16.54
CA LYS A 513 -33.75 4.01 16.29
C LYS A 513 -34.94 4.85 16.79
N GLY A 514 -36.05 4.82 16.06
CA GLY A 514 -37.32 5.50 16.37
C GLY A 514 -37.58 6.80 15.61
N VAL A 515 -36.73 7.18 14.66
CA VAL A 515 -36.81 8.46 13.92
C VAL A 515 -37.22 8.29 12.46
N LEU A 516 -36.62 7.32 11.76
CA LEU A 516 -36.65 7.22 10.30
C LEU A 516 -37.45 6.02 9.78
N GLU A 517 -38.00 5.20 10.68
CA GLU A 517 -38.71 3.96 10.37
C GLU A 517 -39.92 4.16 9.45
N GLN A 518 -40.55 5.33 9.52
CA GLN A 518 -41.72 5.69 8.71
C GLN A 518 -41.33 6.40 7.40
N ALA A 519 -40.07 6.79 7.23
CA ALA A 519 -39.61 7.44 6.01
C ALA A 519 -39.57 6.43 4.85
N PRO A 520 -39.77 6.88 3.60
CA PRO A 520 -39.57 6.03 2.44
C PRO A 520 -38.13 5.51 2.40
N GLN A 521 -37.99 4.19 2.37
CA GLN A 521 -36.73 3.50 2.53
C GLN A 521 -36.65 2.27 1.64
N PHE A 522 -35.42 1.95 1.24
CA PHE A 522 -35.06 0.68 0.62
C PHE A 522 -34.07 -0.04 1.54
N HIS A 523 -33.82 -1.32 1.30
CA HIS A 523 -33.01 -2.16 2.15
C HIS A 523 -31.82 -2.71 1.38
N VAL A 524 -30.78 -3.01 2.14
CA VAL A 524 -29.62 -3.76 1.68
C VAL A 524 -29.50 -5.02 2.54
N ILE A 525 -29.25 -6.15 1.89
CA ILE A 525 -28.91 -7.40 2.56
C ILE A 525 -27.43 -7.68 2.31
N VAL A 526 -26.70 -7.92 3.39
CA VAL A 526 -25.31 -8.35 3.34
C VAL A 526 -25.28 -9.84 3.66
N SER A 527 -24.65 -10.61 2.78
CA SER A 527 -24.62 -12.06 2.87
C SER A 527 -23.27 -12.63 2.45
N ARG A 528 -23.17 -13.95 2.44
CA ARG A 528 -21.98 -14.70 2.06
C ARG A 528 -22.34 -15.90 1.21
N ALA A 529 -21.79 -15.96 0.00
CA ALA A 529 -21.77 -17.16 -0.83
C ALA A 529 -20.50 -17.98 -0.54
N ALA A 530 -20.64 -19.30 -0.42
CA ALA A 530 -19.51 -20.22 -0.23
C ALA A 530 -18.73 -20.47 -1.53
N SER A 531 -19.36 -20.26 -2.69
CA SER A 531 -18.74 -20.44 -4.01
C SER A 531 -19.28 -19.43 -5.03
N GLU A 532 -18.52 -19.18 -6.09
CA GLU A 532 -18.98 -18.38 -7.23
C GLU A 532 -20.24 -18.97 -7.88
N ALA A 533 -20.35 -20.30 -7.91
CA ALA A 533 -21.53 -20.98 -8.46
C ALA A 533 -22.80 -20.69 -7.64
N GLN A 534 -22.70 -20.69 -6.30
CA GLN A 534 -23.82 -20.34 -5.41
C GLN A 534 -24.22 -18.87 -5.58
N SER A 535 -23.23 -17.97 -5.65
CA SER A 535 -23.45 -16.53 -5.89
C SER A 535 -24.17 -16.31 -7.22
N ALA A 536 -23.69 -16.91 -8.30
CA ALA A 536 -24.29 -16.79 -9.63
C ALA A 536 -25.70 -17.40 -9.69
N ALA A 537 -25.96 -18.50 -8.98
CA ALA A 537 -27.28 -19.11 -8.90
C ALA A 537 -28.29 -18.18 -8.21
N PHE A 538 -27.92 -17.61 -7.05
CA PHE A 538 -28.76 -16.66 -6.34
C PHE A 538 -28.96 -15.36 -7.13
N GLN A 539 -27.91 -14.82 -7.75
CA GLN A 539 -28.00 -13.63 -8.59
C GLN A 539 -29.04 -13.81 -9.72
N ARG A 540 -29.01 -14.96 -10.41
CA ARG A 540 -30.02 -15.26 -11.45
C ARG A 540 -31.44 -15.32 -10.88
N ALA A 541 -31.63 -16.01 -9.76
CA ALA A 541 -32.94 -16.13 -9.12
C ALA A 541 -33.47 -14.77 -8.64
N ALA A 542 -32.60 -13.95 -8.03
CA ALA A 542 -32.94 -12.63 -7.53
C ALA A 542 -33.37 -11.69 -8.66
N VAL A 543 -32.61 -11.64 -9.76
CA VAL A 543 -32.95 -10.80 -10.93
C VAL A 543 -34.22 -11.27 -11.64
N GLN A 544 -34.45 -12.59 -11.72
CA GLN A 544 -35.68 -13.14 -12.31
C GLN A 544 -36.93 -12.82 -11.49
N ALA A 545 -36.86 -12.95 -10.17
CA ALA A 545 -37.98 -12.70 -9.28
C ALA A 545 -38.19 -11.20 -8.99
N PHE A 546 -37.10 -10.43 -8.94
CA PHE A 546 -37.09 -9.01 -8.57
C PHE A 546 -36.18 -8.22 -9.54
N PRO A 547 -36.69 -7.79 -10.70
CA PRO A 547 -35.88 -7.11 -11.72
C PRO A 547 -35.19 -5.81 -11.28
N ASN A 548 -35.66 -5.17 -10.20
CA ASN A 548 -35.04 -3.99 -9.62
C ASN A 548 -33.89 -4.30 -8.65
N VAL A 549 -33.84 -5.52 -8.11
CA VAL A 549 -32.84 -5.92 -7.11
C VAL A 549 -31.53 -6.27 -7.80
N SER A 550 -30.43 -5.77 -7.26
CA SER A 550 -29.07 -6.05 -7.74
C SER A 550 -28.27 -6.78 -6.67
N VAL A 551 -27.38 -7.70 -7.08
CA VAL A 551 -26.57 -8.59 -6.20
C VAL A 551 -25.09 -8.36 -6.44
#